data_AF-A0A445J5Z3-F1
#
_entry.id   AF-A0A445J5Z3-F1
#
_cell.length_a   1.000
_cell.length_b   1.000
_cell.length_c   1.000
_cell.angle_alpha   90.00
_cell.angle_beta   90.00
_cell.angle_gamma   90.00
#
_symmetry.space_group_name_H-M   'P 1'
#
loop_
_entity.id
_entity.type
_entity.pdbx_description
1 polymer ?
#
loop_
_entity_poly.entity_id
_entity_poly.type
_entity_poly.pdbx_seq_one_letter_code
_entity_poly.pdbx_strand_id
1 'polypeptide(L)'
;MNGGKGERSYTNNCLLQKKLMLKAKPILEETIMRLYRDFSPNCMKVTNLGCSVGPNALLVISNIIDIVNTACTSLNREPPKFQFYLNDLFGNGFNTIFKSLPNFYTRLVEDKGHKFGPCFVNATPGSFYGRLFPSNSINLFHSSNSLHWLSQDPLLGLTEEEKSLNKGNCHLVSTSPLE
;
A
#
# COMPACT_ATOMS: atom_id res chain seq x y z
N MET A 1 -11.44 -3.35 4.55
CA MET A 1 -11.00 -4.46 5.44
C MET A 1 -11.64 -4.33 6.82
N ASN A 2 -11.74 -5.40 7.61
CA ASN A 2 -12.36 -5.34 8.93
C ASN A 2 -11.53 -4.48 9.90
N GLY A 3 -12.12 -3.40 10.39
CA GLY A 3 -11.49 -2.42 11.27
C GLY A 3 -11.28 -2.92 12.70
N GLY A 4 -10.59 -2.11 13.50
CA GLY A 4 -10.43 -2.32 14.94
C GLY A 4 -9.19 -3.13 15.35
N LYS A 5 -9.19 -3.54 16.63
CA LYS A 5 -8.09 -4.28 17.30
C LYS A 5 -8.51 -5.65 17.84
N GLY A 6 -9.76 -6.05 17.65
CA GLY A 6 -10.28 -7.32 18.14
C GLY A 6 -9.68 -8.53 17.40
N GLU A 7 -9.93 -9.74 17.90
CA GLU A 7 -9.42 -10.99 17.33
C GLU A 7 -9.75 -11.14 15.83
N ARG A 8 -10.95 -10.72 15.40
CA ARG A 8 -11.40 -10.79 14.00
C ARG A 8 -10.97 -9.59 13.13
N SER A 9 -10.21 -8.65 13.68
CA SER A 9 -9.76 -7.47 12.95
C SER A 9 -8.69 -7.84 11.91
N TYR A 10 -8.62 -7.09 10.82
CA TYR A 10 -7.57 -7.30 9.82
C TYR A 10 -6.17 -7.10 10.42
N THR A 11 -6.01 -6.17 11.37
CA THR A 11 -4.76 -5.93 12.11
C THR A 11 -4.15 -7.23 12.64
N ASN A 12 -4.97 -8.15 13.17
CA ASN A 12 -4.54 -9.41 13.76
C ASN A 12 -4.52 -10.59 12.76
N ASN A 13 -5.06 -10.41 11.55
CA ASN A 13 -5.24 -11.48 10.55
C ASN A 13 -4.58 -11.16 9.20
N CYS A 14 -3.53 -10.33 9.20
CA CYS A 14 -2.88 -9.85 7.98
C CYS A 14 -1.55 -10.55 7.63
N LEU A 15 -1.29 -11.73 8.21
CA LEU A 15 -0.01 -12.45 8.08
C LEU A 15 0.28 -12.91 6.64
N LEU A 16 -0.74 -13.38 5.92
CA LEU A 16 -0.57 -13.83 4.55
C LEU A 16 -0.14 -12.66 3.64
N GLN A 17 -0.81 -11.52 3.77
CA GLN A 17 -0.50 -10.30 3.03
C GLN A 17 0.91 -9.80 3.36
N LYS A 18 1.33 -9.89 4.64
CA LYS A 18 2.71 -9.59 5.06
C LYS A 18 3.72 -10.50 4.37
N LYS A 19 3.47 -11.81 4.31
CA LYS A 19 4.36 -12.77 3.64
C LYS A 19 4.48 -12.50 2.13
N LEU A 20 3.37 -12.22 1.47
CA LEU A 20 3.35 -11.89 0.03
C LEU A 20 4.14 -10.60 -0.26
N MET A 21 3.91 -9.56 0.55
CA MET A 21 4.65 -8.30 0.44
C MET A 21 6.16 -8.51 0.64
N LEU A 22 6.58 -9.31 1.62
CA LEU A 22 8.00 -9.63 1.83
C LEU A 22 8.61 -10.44 0.68
N LYS A 23 7.85 -11.37 0.07
CA LYS A 23 8.28 -12.09 -1.13
C LYS A 23 8.47 -11.17 -2.33
N ALA A 24 7.65 -10.13 -2.46
CA ALA A 24 7.76 -9.14 -3.53
C ALA A 24 8.79 -8.04 -3.26
N LYS A 25 9.41 -8.00 -2.07
CA LYS A 25 10.38 -6.97 -1.67
C LYS A 25 11.55 -6.81 -2.66
N PRO A 26 12.15 -7.87 -3.25
CA PRO A 26 13.23 -7.70 -4.22
C PRO A 26 12.82 -6.90 -5.47
N ILE A 27 11.57 -7.01 -5.92
CA ILE A 27 11.05 -6.24 -7.06
C ILE A 27 10.98 -4.75 -6.70
N LEU A 28 10.58 -4.44 -5.46
CA LEU A 28 10.56 -3.08 -4.93
C LEU A 28 11.98 -2.50 -4.79
N GLU A 29 12.94 -3.31 -4.35
CA GLU A 29 14.36 -2.97 -4.28
C GLU A 29 14.92 -2.57 -5.64
N GLU A 30 14.72 -3.41 -6.66
CA GLU A 30 15.15 -3.12 -8.03
C GLU A 30 14.50 -1.84 -8.58
N THR A 31 13.19 -1.67 -8.36
CA THR A 31 12.43 -0.50 -8.83
C THR A 31 12.96 0.80 -8.23
N ILE A 32 13.22 0.82 -6.91
CA ILE A 32 13.75 2.01 -6.23
C ILE A 32 15.20 2.26 -6.65
N MET A 33 16.01 1.22 -6.78
CA MET A 33 17.40 1.34 -7.24
C MET A 33 17.47 1.99 -8.63
N ARG A 34 16.60 1.57 -9.55
CA ARG A 34 16.48 2.16 -10.88
C ARG A 34 16.02 3.62 -10.81
N LEU A 35 14.97 3.90 -10.03
CA LEU A 35 14.49 5.26 -9.81
C LEU A 35 15.63 6.17 -9.38
N TYR A 36 16.43 5.75 -8.39
CA TYR A 36 17.55 6.55 -7.91
C TYR A 36 18.67 6.65 -8.94
N ARG A 37 18.96 5.63 -9.74
CA ARG A 37 19.95 5.76 -10.81
C ARG A 37 19.59 6.91 -11.77
N ASP A 38 18.31 6.99 -12.15
CA ASP A 38 17.82 7.92 -13.17
C ASP A 38 17.45 9.30 -12.58
N PHE A 39 17.00 9.36 -11.32
CA PHE A 39 16.46 10.56 -10.69
C PHE A 39 16.66 10.56 -9.18
N SER A 40 17.11 11.69 -8.61
CA SER A 40 17.26 11.85 -7.15
C SER A 40 16.29 12.91 -6.61
N PRO A 41 15.13 12.52 -6.08
CA PRO A 41 14.23 13.50 -5.48
C PRO A 41 14.80 14.03 -4.16
N ASN A 42 14.80 15.36 -3.97
CA ASN A 42 15.04 15.97 -2.66
C ASN A 42 13.96 15.59 -1.63
N CYS A 43 12.75 15.31 -2.11
CA CYS A 43 11.65 14.78 -1.33
C CYS A 43 11.01 13.60 -2.07
N MET A 44 11.17 12.40 -1.51
CA MET A 44 10.61 11.16 -2.03
C MET A 44 9.13 11.07 -1.61
N LYS A 45 8.24 11.33 -2.57
CA LYS A 45 6.79 11.23 -2.40
C LYS A 45 6.31 9.86 -2.83
N VAL A 46 5.71 9.13 -1.90
CA VAL A 46 5.29 7.74 -2.08
C VAL A 46 3.84 7.60 -1.69
N THR A 47 3.06 6.86 -2.47
CA THR A 47 1.71 6.46 -2.07
C THR A 47 1.59 4.95 -1.94
N ASN A 48 0.86 4.50 -0.92
CA ASN A 48 0.45 3.12 -0.74
C ASN A 48 -1.07 3.01 -1.01
N LEU A 49 -1.44 2.44 -2.15
CA LEU A 49 -2.82 2.30 -2.62
C LEU A 49 -3.49 1.06 -2.03
N GLY A 50 -4.61 1.25 -1.34
CA GLY A 50 -5.29 0.20 -0.56
C GLY A 50 -4.46 -0.21 0.66
N CYS A 51 -4.11 0.77 1.51
CA CYS A 51 -3.27 0.55 2.67
C CYS A 51 -3.93 -0.31 3.76
N SER A 52 -5.25 -0.49 3.72
CA SER A 52 -6.06 -1.14 4.74
C SER A 52 -5.90 -0.46 6.11
N VAL A 53 -6.18 -1.20 7.18
CA VAL A 53 -5.84 -0.91 8.57
C VAL A 53 -4.68 -1.81 9.04
N GLY A 54 -3.96 -1.41 10.07
CA GLY A 54 -3.03 -2.29 10.77
C GLY A 54 -1.55 -2.15 10.35
N PRO A 55 -0.69 -3.06 10.84
CA PRO A 55 0.76 -2.85 10.86
C PRO A 55 1.42 -2.92 9.48
N ASN A 56 0.80 -3.62 8.53
CA ASN A 56 1.38 -3.79 7.19
C ASN A 56 1.52 -2.45 6.44
N ALA A 57 0.59 -1.50 6.64
CA ALA A 57 0.67 -0.17 6.03
C ALA A 57 1.95 0.57 6.43
N LEU A 58 2.30 0.53 7.72
CA LEU A 58 3.50 1.18 8.26
C LEU A 58 4.77 0.37 7.98
N LEU A 59 4.65 -0.96 7.87
CA LEU A 59 5.76 -1.82 7.46
C LEU A 59 6.22 -1.52 6.03
N VAL A 60 5.29 -1.25 5.09
CA VAL A 60 5.63 -0.78 3.74
C VAL A 60 6.47 0.49 3.80
N ILE A 61 6.08 1.47 4.62
CA ILE A 61 6.82 2.72 4.82
C ILE A 61 8.24 2.43 5.32
N SER A 62 8.38 1.63 6.37
CA SER A 62 9.71 1.26 6.91
C SER A 62 10.58 0.57 5.86
N ASN A 63 10.03 -0.38 5.11
CA ASN A 63 10.76 -1.09 4.06
C ASN A 63 11.24 -0.13 2.97
N ILE A 64 10.39 0.80 2.52
CA ILE A 64 10.76 1.77 1.48
C ILE A 64 11.88 2.70 1.98
N ILE A 65 11.83 3.14 3.23
CA ILE A 65 12.91 3.93 3.84
C ILE A 65 14.23 3.15 3.81
N ASP A 66 14.22 1.88 4.23
CA ASP A 66 15.42 1.03 4.22
C ASP A 66 16.01 0.89 2.82
N ILE A 67 15.16 0.59 1.84
CA ILE A 67 15.56 0.40 0.45
C ILE A 67 16.13 1.69 -0.14
N VAL A 68 15.48 2.83 0.09
CA VAL A 68 15.94 4.13 -0.38
C VAL A 68 17.29 4.48 0.26
N ASN A 69 17.47 4.26 1.56
CA ASN A 69 18.74 4.53 2.22
C ASN A 69 19.88 3.66 1.68
N THR A 70 19.61 2.38 1.43
CA THR A 70 20.57 1.48 0.76
C THR A 70 20.93 1.99 -0.63
N ALA A 71 19.93 2.37 -1.43
CA ALA A 71 20.15 2.93 -2.76
C ALA A 71 20.98 4.22 -2.71
N CYS A 72 20.66 5.15 -1.80
CA CYS A 72 21.40 6.39 -1.59
C CYS A 72 22.85 6.12 -1.19
N THR A 73 23.07 5.23 -0.22
CA THR A 73 24.42 4.84 0.23
C THR A 73 25.23 4.24 -0.93
N SER A 74 24.63 3.33 -1.71
CA SER A 74 25.30 2.68 -2.84
C SER A 74 25.68 3.65 -3.97
N LEU A 75 24.95 4.75 -4.11
CA LEU A 75 25.18 5.78 -5.13
C LEU A 75 25.88 7.02 -4.59
N ASN A 76 26.37 6.99 -3.34
CA ASN A 76 26.97 8.13 -2.65
C ASN A 76 26.08 9.39 -2.66
N ARG A 77 24.83 9.23 -2.23
CA ARG A 77 23.83 10.30 -2.16
C ARG A 77 23.28 10.47 -0.75
N GLU A 78 22.81 11.67 -0.47
CA GLU A 78 22.12 11.99 0.77
C GLU A 78 20.69 11.42 0.79
N PRO A 79 20.22 10.90 1.95
CA PRO A 79 18.84 10.47 2.11
C PRO A 79 17.83 11.61 1.86
N PRO A 80 16.71 11.35 1.16
CA PRO A 80 15.70 12.37 0.89
C PRO A 80 14.84 12.65 2.13
N LYS A 81 14.06 13.73 2.09
CA LYS A 81 12.85 13.85 2.92
C LYS A 81 11.79 12.88 2.40
N PHE A 82 11.02 12.25 3.26
CA PHE A 82 9.96 11.32 2.86
C PHE A 82 8.58 11.92 3.09
N GLN A 83 7.72 11.79 2.10
CA GLN A 83 6.30 12.08 2.24
C GLN A 83 5.49 10.88 1.77
N PHE A 84 4.85 10.20 2.71
CA PHE A 84 4.01 9.04 2.46
C PHE A 84 2.54 9.43 2.46
N TYR A 85 1.79 8.89 1.51
CA TYR A 85 0.35 8.98 1.40
C TYR A 85 -0.25 7.59 1.55
N LEU A 86 -1.05 7.39 2.58
CA LEU A 86 -1.80 6.17 2.80
C LEU A 86 -3.18 6.33 2.16
N ASN A 87 -3.42 5.63 1.07
CA ASN A 87 -4.71 5.66 0.37
C ASN A 87 -5.52 4.41 0.69
N ASP A 88 -6.82 4.61 0.93
CA ASP A 88 -7.83 3.56 0.97
C ASP A 88 -9.21 4.21 0.75
N LEU A 89 -10.27 3.42 0.69
CA LEU A 89 -11.64 3.91 0.61
C LEU A 89 -12.02 4.73 1.85
N PHE A 90 -13.04 5.59 1.71
CA PHE A 90 -13.50 6.49 2.78
C PHE A 90 -13.86 5.76 4.09
N GLY A 91 -14.42 4.55 4.00
CA GLY A 91 -14.81 3.74 5.16
C GLY A 91 -13.63 3.06 5.88
N ASN A 92 -12.39 3.26 5.43
CA ASN A 92 -11.22 2.66 6.06
C ASN A 92 -10.92 3.27 7.44
N GLY A 93 -10.38 2.46 8.33
CA GLY A 93 -10.09 2.84 9.71
C GLY A 93 -8.79 3.63 9.90
N PHE A 94 -8.61 4.77 9.20
CA PHE A 94 -7.40 5.62 9.26
C PHE A 94 -7.04 6.03 10.70
N ASN A 95 -8.03 6.26 11.55
CA ASN A 95 -7.83 6.58 12.97
C ASN A 95 -6.96 5.55 13.70
N THR A 96 -7.07 4.26 13.33
CA THR A 96 -6.24 3.21 13.93
C THR A 96 -4.78 3.37 13.55
N ILE A 97 -4.50 3.71 12.29
CA ILE A 97 -3.14 3.96 11.80
C ILE A 97 -2.58 5.21 12.46
N PHE A 98 -3.33 6.32 12.45
CA PHE A 98 -2.86 7.58 13.03
C PHE A 98 -2.56 7.49 14.52
N LYS A 99 -3.37 6.75 15.29
CA LYS A 99 -3.07 6.45 16.70
C LYS A 99 -1.80 5.63 16.90
N SER A 100 -1.32 4.90 15.89
CA SER A 100 -0.06 4.13 15.95
C SER A 100 1.17 4.90 15.47
N LEU A 101 1.01 6.05 14.80
CA LEU A 101 2.14 6.83 14.27
C LEU A 101 3.17 7.25 15.32
N PRO A 102 2.80 7.71 16.54
CA PRO A 102 3.81 8.10 17.53
C PRO A 102 4.78 6.94 17.85
N ASN A 103 4.24 5.76 18.16
CA ASN A 103 5.04 4.56 18.43
C ASN A 103 5.81 4.09 17.19
N PHE A 104 5.25 4.25 16.00
CA PHE A 104 5.97 3.96 14.75
C PHE A 104 7.19 4.85 14.59
N TYR A 105 7.07 6.16 14.82
CA TYR A 105 8.21 7.08 14.73
C TYR A 105 9.28 6.79 15.79
N THR A 106 8.89 6.47 17.03
CA THR A 106 9.83 6.03 18.07
C THR A 106 10.62 4.80 17.61
N ARG A 107 9.94 3.74 17.17
CA ARG A 107 10.60 2.53 16.68
C ARG A 107 11.45 2.77 15.45
N LEU A 108 11.02 3.65 14.55
CA LEU A 108 11.78 3.98 13.35
C LEU A 108 13.15 4.58 13.72
N VAL A 109 13.21 5.42 14.77
CA VAL A 109 14.46 5.97 15.29
C VAL A 109 15.25 4.92 16.08
N GLU A 110 14.60 4.10 16.91
CA GLU A 110 15.27 3.01 17.65
C GLU A 110 15.94 2.00 16.71
N ASP A 111 15.24 1.57 15.66
CA ASP A 111 15.69 0.53 14.73
C ASP A 111 16.74 1.06 13.73
N LYS A 112 16.64 2.34 13.32
CA LYS A 112 17.41 2.89 12.19
C LYS A 112 18.34 4.05 12.58
N GLY A 113 18.26 4.52 13.82
CA GLY A 113 18.90 5.76 14.25
C GLY A 113 18.41 6.97 13.44
N HIS A 114 19.24 8.01 13.37
CA HIS A 114 18.95 9.22 12.57
C HIS A 114 19.55 9.13 11.15
N LYS A 115 19.68 7.93 10.60
CA LYS A 115 20.31 7.68 9.27
C LYS A 115 19.35 7.85 8.08
N PHE A 116 18.14 8.32 8.33
CA PHE A 116 17.12 8.57 7.31
C PHE A 116 16.62 10.01 7.41
N GLY A 117 16.21 10.59 6.27
CA GLY A 117 15.67 11.95 6.28
C GLY A 117 14.28 12.04 6.94
N PRO A 118 13.80 13.24 7.27
CA PRO A 118 12.51 13.46 7.91
C PRO A 118 11.35 12.72 7.21
N CYS A 119 10.45 12.09 7.98
CA CYS A 119 9.37 11.25 7.46
C CYS A 119 7.97 11.76 7.85
N PHE A 120 7.16 12.08 6.85
CA PHE A 120 5.80 12.61 7.03
C PHE A 120 4.77 11.63 6.47
N VAL A 121 3.81 11.20 7.30
CA VAL A 121 2.75 10.26 6.89
C VAL A 121 1.41 10.99 6.82
N ASN A 122 0.73 10.88 5.68
CA ASN A 122 -0.55 11.51 5.37
C ASN A 122 -1.58 10.43 5.00
N ALA A 123 -2.87 10.77 4.98
CA ALA A 123 -3.90 9.94 4.34
C ALA A 123 -4.48 10.62 3.09
N THR A 124 -4.92 9.80 2.15
CA THR A 124 -5.60 10.22 0.93
C THR A 124 -6.81 9.32 0.70
N PRO A 125 -7.95 9.59 1.35
CA PRO A 125 -9.13 8.74 1.24
C PRO A 125 -9.77 8.89 -0.15
N GLY A 126 -10.18 7.76 -0.74
CA GLY A 126 -10.84 7.71 -2.04
C GLY A 126 -10.51 6.45 -2.81
N SER A 127 -11.33 6.15 -3.83
CA SER A 127 -11.05 5.05 -4.75
C SER A 127 -9.80 5.36 -5.59
N PHE A 128 -8.85 4.43 -5.65
CA PHE A 128 -7.70 4.53 -6.54
C PHE A 128 -8.03 4.24 -8.01
N TYR A 129 -9.28 3.88 -8.32
CA TYR A 129 -9.80 3.90 -9.70
C TYR A 129 -10.17 5.32 -10.17
N GLY A 130 -10.21 6.29 -9.25
CA GLY A 130 -10.36 7.71 -9.54
C GLY A 130 -9.05 8.48 -9.42
N ARG A 131 -9.15 9.81 -9.52
CA ARG A 131 -8.00 10.72 -9.32
C ARG A 131 -7.78 10.98 -7.83
N LEU A 132 -6.58 10.66 -7.34
CA LEU A 132 -6.18 10.91 -5.94
C LEU A 132 -5.15 12.03 -5.79
N PHE A 133 -4.34 12.26 -6.83
CA PHE A 133 -3.22 13.19 -6.79
C PHE A 133 -3.18 14.07 -8.05
N PRO A 134 -2.61 15.29 -7.95
CA PRO A 134 -2.27 16.10 -9.12
C PRO A 134 -1.30 15.35 -10.06
N SER A 135 -1.23 15.80 -11.31
CA SER A 135 -0.25 15.26 -12.26
C SER A 135 1.19 15.52 -11.76
N ASN A 136 2.09 14.57 -12.00
CA ASN A 136 3.53 14.67 -11.69
C ASN A 136 3.86 14.94 -10.22
N SER A 137 3.00 14.55 -9.27
CA SER A 137 3.20 14.86 -7.85
C SER A 137 3.73 13.71 -6.99
N ILE A 138 3.77 12.47 -7.50
CA ILE A 138 4.18 11.27 -6.76
C ILE A 138 5.33 10.59 -7.50
N ASN A 139 6.37 10.17 -6.77
CA ASN A 139 7.54 9.51 -7.33
C ASN A 139 7.38 7.99 -7.41
N LEU A 140 6.69 7.40 -6.43
CA LEU A 140 6.47 5.95 -6.36
C LEU A 140 5.05 5.63 -5.93
N PHE A 141 4.38 4.80 -6.73
CA PHE A 141 3.11 4.17 -6.37
C PHE A 141 3.39 2.72 -5.95
N HIS A 142 2.96 2.36 -4.75
CA HIS A 142 2.98 1.00 -4.25
C HIS A 142 1.54 0.51 -4.05
N SER A 143 1.25 -0.73 -4.42
CA SER A 143 -0.02 -1.39 -4.18
C SER A 143 0.23 -2.88 -3.94
N SER A 144 -0.37 -3.45 -2.91
CA SER A 144 -0.22 -4.86 -2.58
C SER A 144 -1.53 -5.43 -2.08
N ASN A 145 -2.05 -6.45 -2.75
CA ASN A 145 -3.34 -7.09 -2.45
C ASN A 145 -4.54 -6.13 -2.47
N SER A 146 -4.51 -5.13 -3.35
CA SER A 146 -5.60 -4.15 -3.51
C SER A 146 -6.26 -4.19 -4.88
N LEU A 147 -5.47 -4.41 -5.95
CA LEU A 147 -5.94 -4.30 -7.35
C LEU A 147 -6.92 -5.39 -7.81
N HIS A 148 -7.05 -6.49 -7.05
CA HIS A 148 -8.01 -7.54 -7.35
C HIS A 148 -9.46 -7.19 -6.94
N TRP A 149 -9.65 -6.09 -6.20
CA TRP A 149 -10.97 -5.60 -5.82
C TRP A 149 -11.54 -4.77 -6.96
N LEU A 150 -12.53 -5.32 -7.68
CA LEU A 150 -13.21 -4.60 -8.76
C LEU A 150 -13.90 -3.33 -8.25
N SER A 151 -14.06 -2.33 -9.13
CA SER A 151 -14.77 -1.09 -8.82
C SER A 151 -16.28 -1.29 -8.62
N GLN A 152 -16.83 -2.35 -9.22
CA GLN A 152 -18.23 -2.72 -9.17
C GLN A 152 -18.39 -4.23 -9.35
N ASP A 153 -19.58 -4.74 -9.04
CA ASP A 153 -19.96 -6.12 -9.34
C ASP A 153 -20.01 -6.33 -10.87
N PRO A 154 -19.30 -7.32 -11.44
CA PRO A 154 -19.35 -7.62 -12.86
C PRO A 154 -20.74 -8.08 -13.33
N LEU A 155 -21.60 -8.55 -12.43
CA LEU A 155 -22.97 -8.95 -12.75
C LEU A 155 -23.97 -7.78 -12.68
N LEU A 156 -23.50 -6.59 -12.31
CA LEU A 156 -24.33 -5.40 -12.24
C LEU A 156 -24.82 -5.01 -13.64
N GLY A 157 -26.14 -4.93 -13.82
CA GLY A 157 -26.76 -4.53 -15.09
C GLY A 157 -27.01 -5.68 -16.07
N LEU A 158 -26.62 -6.91 -15.74
CA LEU A 158 -26.98 -8.10 -16.52
C LEU A 158 -28.44 -8.51 -16.30
N THR A 159 -28.99 -9.24 -17.26
CA THR A 159 -30.30 -9.90 -17.16
C THR A 159 -30.27 -11.03 -16.12
N GLU A 160 -31.43 -11.47 -15.65
CA GLU A 160 -31.50 -12.59 -14.69
C GLU A 160 -31.00 -13.92 -15.30
N GLU A 161 -31.16 -14.09 -16.62
CA GLU A 161 -30.63 -15.23 -17.37
C GLU A 161 -29.10 -15.23 -17.36
N GLU A 162 -28.47 -14.09 -17.64
CA GLU A 162 -27.01 -13.93 -17.59
C GLU A 162 -26.46 -14.07 -16.16
N LYS A 163 -27.14 -13.51 -15.15
CA LYS A 163 -26.77 -13.70 -13.75
C LYS A 163 -26.85 -15.17 -13.33
N SER A 164 -27.80 -15.91 -13.89
CA SER A 164 -27.97 -17.34 -13.58
C SER A 164 -26.76 -18.19 -14.02
N LEU A 165 -25.91 -17.68 -14.92
CA LEU A 165 -24.66 -18.32 -15.32
C LEU A 165 -23.68 -18.50 -14.15
N ASN A 166 -23.74 -17.63 -13.14
CA ASN A 166 -22.92 -17.76 -11.92
C ASN A 166 -23.71 -18.27 -10.71
N LYS A 167 -24.90 -18.87 -10.93
CA LYS A 167 -25.79 -19.32 -9.86
C LYS A 167 -25.11 -20.35 -8.97
N GLY A 168 -25.16 -20.12 -7.66
CA GLY A 168 -24.54 -20.98 -6.65
C GLY A 168 -23.09 -20.64 -6.33
N ASN A 169 -22.47 -19.70 -7.04
CA ASN A 169 -21.11 -19.22 -6.77
C ASN A 169 -21.12 -17.72 -6.42
N CYS A 170 -20.14 -17.30 -5.61
CA CYS A 170 -19.96 -15.89 -5.23
C CYS A 170 -18.84 -15.18 -6.01
N HIS A 171 -18.14 -15.89 -6.90
CA HIS A 171 -17.08 -15.41 -7.78
C HIS A 171 -16.95 -16.37 -8.97
N LEU A 172 -16.19 -15.98 -9.99
CA LEU A 172 -15.90 -16.84 -11.14
C LEU A 172 -15.11 -18.09 -10.70
N VAL A 173 -15.57 -19.25 -11.13
CA VAL A 173 -14.93 -20.54 -10.88
C VAL A 173 -14.59 -21.22 -12.21
N SER A 174 -13.78 -22.27 -12.18
CA SER A 174 -13.38 -22.98 -13.41
C SER A 174 -14.55 -23.60 -14.18
N THR A 175 -15.70 -23.78 -13.52
CA THR A 175 -16.93 -24.29 -14.12
C THR A 175 -17.93 -23.18 -14.47
N SER A 176 -17.58 -21.91 -14.27
CA SER A 176 -18.41 -20.80 -14.75
C SER A 176 -18.44 -20.83 -16.28
N PRO A 177 -19.60 -20.57 -16.91
CA PRO A 177 -19.73 -20.57 -18.37
C PRO A 177 -18.71 -19.62 -19.03
N LEU A 178 -18.16 -20.05 -20.17
CA LEU A 178 -17.42 -19.19 -21.09
C LEU A 178 -18.42 -18.28 -21.81
N GLU A 179 -18.03 -17.03 -22.08
CA GLU A 179 -18.82 -16.04 -22.85
C GLU A 179 -19.37 -16.62 -24.16
#